data_AF-A0A2R6XXH5-F1
#
_entry.id   AF-A0A2R6XXH5-F1
#
_cell.length_a   1.000
_cell.length_b   1.000
_cell.length_c   1.000
_cell.angle_alpha   90.00
_cell.angle_beta   90.00
_cell.angle_gamma   90.00
#
_symmetry.space_group_name_H-M   'P 1'
#
loop_
_entity.id
_entity.type
_entity.pdbx_description
1 polymer ?
#
loop_
_entity_poly.entity_id
_entity_poly.type
_entity_poly.pdbx_seq_one_letter_code
_entity_poly.pdbx_strand_id
1 'polypeptide(L)'
;MYKLYTSDQKVIFVEKDNDGNRQYLTRVAEPDELLTDRMKNDGWKFVRQDGAGYFFEKDNQEAIITIKKWNHNYFIYKVPNITVDIEG
;
A
#
# COMPACT_ATOMS: atom_id res chain seq x y z
N MET A 1 -10.72 -18.51 8.43
CA MET A 1 -10.70 -17.72 9.69
C MET A 1 -9.36 -16.98 9.75
N TYR A 2 -9.32 -15.69 9.38
CA TYR A 2 -8.07 -14.92 9.39
C TYR A 2 -7.86 -14.27 10.77
N LYS A 3 -6.73 -14.60 11.39
CA LYS A 3 -6.33 -14.22 12.75
C LYS A 3 -5.69 -12.83 12.74
N LEU A 4 -6.35 -11.84 13.34
CA LEU A 4 -5.77 -10.52 13.67
C LEU A 4 -5.31 -10.46 15.15
N TYR A 5 -4.93 -11.59 15.76
CA TYR A 5 -4.86 -11.67 17.24
C TYR A 5 -3.49 -11.48 17.89
N THR A 6 -2.40 -11.39 17.14
CA THR A 6 -1.06 -11.29 17.77
C THR A 6 -0.04 -10.76 16.78
N SER A 7 0.11 -9.43 16.75
CA SER A 7 1.32 -8.67 16.42
C SER A 7 0.87 -7.30 15.95
N ASP A 8 1.76 -6.33 16.13
CA ASP A 8 1.73 -4.91 15.79
C ASP A 8 1.41 -4.57 14.31
N GLN A 9 0.79 -5.47 13.56
CA GLN A 9 0.64 -5.43 12.12
C GLN A 9 -0.48 -4.45 11.74
N LYS A 10 -0.07 -3.28 11.27
CA LYS A 10 -0.96 -2.18 10.86
C LYS A 10 -1.48 -2.39 9.42
N VAL A 11 -0.86 -3.29 8.67
CA VAL A 11 -1.19 -3.62 7.28
C VAL A 11 -1.28 -5.13 7.12
N ILE A 12 -2.38 -5.63 6.55
CA ILE A 12 -2.55 -7.05 6.20
C ILE A 12 -2.68 -7.21 4.69
N PHE A 13 -2.08 -8.23 4.11
CA PHE A 13 -2.40 -8.63 2.75
C PHE A 13 -3.80 -9.25 2.65
N VAL A 14 -4.56 -8.81 1.65
CA VAL A 14 -5.93 -9.27 1.40
C VAL A 14 -5.90 -10.35 0.34
N GLU A 15 -5.51 -9.99 -0.87
CA GLU A 15 -5.57 -10.86 -2.03
C GLU A 15 -4.72 -10.30 -3.18
N LYS A 16 -4.39 -11.17 -4.13
CA LYS A 16 -3.78 -10.80 -5.39
C LYS A 16 -4.86 -10.80 -6.46
N ASP A 17 -5.04 -9.66 -7.12
CA ASP A 17 -5.95 -9.51 -8.26
C ASP A 17 -5.45 -10.35 -9.45
N ASN A 18 -6.33 -10.71 -10.39
CA ASN A 18 -5.97 -11.46 -11.61
C ASN A 18 -4.92 -10.72 -12.46
N ASP A 19 -4.88 -9.39 -12.35
CA ASP A 19 -3.89 -8.53 -13.00
C ASP A 19 -2.50 -8.58 -12.31
N GLY A 20 -2.37 -9.39 -11.26
CA GLY A 20 -1.15 -9.55 -10.48
C GLY A 20 -0.98 -8.54 -9.36
N ASN A 21 -1.82 -7.51 -9.29
CA ASN A 21 -1.75 -6.48 -8.26
C ASN A 21 -2.05 -7.06 -6.87
N ARG A 22 -1.24 -6.71 -5.87
CA ARG A 22 -1.43 -7.07 -4.47
C ARG A 22 -2.32 -6.05 -3.78
N GLN A 23 -3.35 -6.52 -3.11
CA GLN A 23 -4.24 -5.70 -2.30
C GLN A 23 -3.88 -5.87 -0.83
N TYR A 24 -3.71 -4.75 -0.12
CA TYR A 24 -3.44 -4.72 1.31
C TYR A 24 -4.50 -3.89 2.02
N LEU A 25 -4.92 -4.30 3.21
CA LEU A 25 -5.88 -3.59 4.05
C LEU A 25 -5.15 -3.00 5.24
N THR A 26 -5.42 -1.73 5.52
CA THR A 26 -4.96 -1.06 6.74
C THR A 26 -6.11 -0.39 7.47
N ARG A 27 -5.92 -0.21 8.78
CA ARG A 27 -6.85 0.48 9.68
C ARG A 27 -6.25 1.76 10.28
N VAL A 28 -5.10 2.22 9.77
CA VAL A 28 -4.44 3.43 10.30
C VAL A 28 -5.20 4.69 9.92
N ALA A 29 -5.06 5.73 10.75
CA ALA A 29 -5.66 7.04 10.50
C ALA A 29 -4.98 7.76 9.32
N GLU A 30 -3.67 7.56 9.15
CA GLU A 30 -2.81 8.20 8.16
C GLU A 30 -2.19 7.12 7.24
N PRO A 31 -2.94 6.61 6.25
CA PRO A 31 -2.46 5.55 5.36
C PRO A 31 -1.39 6.04 4.38
N ASP A 32 -1.47 7.30 3.96
CA ASP A 32 -0.52 7.92 3.04
C ASP A 32 0.88 8.07 3.64
N GLU A 33 0.97 8.47 4.91
CA GLU A 33 2.24 8.57 5.63
C GLU A 33 2.92 7.21 5.76
N LEU A 34 2.15 6.19 6.18
CA LEU A 34 2.68 4.84 6.32
C LEU A 34 3.17 4.27 4.98
N LEU A 35 2.42 4.50 3.91
CA LEU A 35 2.82 4.10 2.56
C LEU A 35 4.10 4.83 2.13
N THR A 36 4.13 6.14 2.31
CA THR A 36 5.27 6.98 1.90
C THR A 36 6.53 6.62 2.67
N ASP A 37 6.42 6.36 3.98
CA ASP A 37 7.55 5.94 4.81
C ASP A 37 8.09 4.58 4.38
N ARG A 38 7.21 3.61 4.12
CA ARG A 38 7.61 2.27 3.64
C ARG A 38 8.29 2.34 2.27
N MET A 39 7.71 3.10 1.33
CA MET A 39 8.27 3.31 0.00
C MET A 39 9.63 4.02 0.06
N LYS A 40 9.74 5.06 0.91
CA LYS A 40 11.00 5.77 1.15
C LYS A 40 12.07 4.88 1.78
N ASN A 41 11.70 3.99 2.70
CA ASN A 41 12.62 3.02 3.30
C ASN A 41 13.18 2.05 2.26
N ASP A 42 12.37 1.66 1.28
CA ASP A 42 12.80 0.83 0.15
C ASP A 42 13.55 1.63 -0.94
N GLY A 43 13.62 2.96 -0.83
CA GLY A 43 14.34 3.84 -1.77
C GLY A 43 13.48 4.39 -2.91
N TRP A 44 12.16 4.25 -2.82
CA TRP A 44 11.23 4.90 -3.75
C TRP A 44 11.01 6.36 -3.37
N LYS A 45 10.96 7.21 -4.39
CA LYS A 45 10.68 8.64 -4.24
C LYS A 45 9.23 8.91 -4.61
N PHE A 46 8.48 9.50 -3.67
CA PHE A 46 7.16 10.02 -3.99
C PHE A 46 7.27 11.15 -5.02
N VAL A 47 6.56 11.00 -6.14
CA VAL A 47 6.55 11.97 -7.24
C VAL A 47 5.34 12.88 -7.12
N ARG A 48 4.13 12.29 -7.04
CA ARG A 48 2.87 13.02 -7.01
C ARG A 48 1.71 12.12 -6.57
N GLN A 49 0.63 12.76 -6.14
CA GLN A 49 -0.65 12.10 -5.88
C GLN A 49 -1.69 12.62 -6.88
N ASP A 50 -2.42 11.69 -7.50
CA ASP A 50 -3.55 11.95 -8.38
C ASP A 50 -4.80 11.28 -7.78
N GLY A 51 -5.54 12.05 -6.98
CA GLY A 51 -6.70 11.57 -6.24
C GLY A 51 -6.35 10.45 -5.27
N ALA A 52 -6.76 9.22 -5.62
CA ALA A 52 -6.46 8.01 -4.86
C ALA A 52 -5.14 7.32 -5.27
N GLY A 53 -4.53 7.72 -6.39
CA GLY A 53 -3.29 7.14 -6.92
C GLY A 53 -2.04 7.89 -6.47
N TYR A 54 -1.08 7.18 -5.89
CA TYR A 54 0.22 7.68 -5.46
C TYR A 54 1.28 7.19 -6.43
N PHE A 55 2.00 8.12 -7.03
CA PHE A 55 3.05 7.84 -8.01
C PHE A 55 4.40 7.90 -7.31
N PHE A 56 5.16 6.82 -7.46
CA PHE A 56 6.50 6.66 -6.92
C PHE A 56 7.46 6.34 -8.05
N GLU A 57 8.69 6.82 -7.94
CA GLU A 57 9.76 6.56 -8.90
C GLU A 57 11.01 6.06 -8.18
N LYS A 58 11.64 5.03 -8.75
CA LYS A 58 12.90 4.46 -8.28
C LYS A 58 13.69 3.97 -9.48
N ASP A 59 14.92 4.43 -9.67
CA ASP A 59 15.84 3.95 -10.70
C ASP A 59 15.19 3.81 -12.10
N ASN A 60 14.46 4.84 -12.55
CA ASN A 60 13.76 4.88 -13.84
C ASN A 60 12.58 3.88 -13.97
N GLN A 61 12.11 3.34 -12.84
CA GLN A 61 10.87 2.58 -12.72
C GLN A 61 9.82 3.43 -12.03
N GLU A 62 8.59 3.39 -12.55
CA GLU A 62 7.44 4.06 -11.95
C GLU A 62 6.49 3.03 -11.33
N ALA A 63 6.00 3.34 -10.13
CA ALA A 63 5.01 2.55 -9.43
C ALA A 63 3.82 3.41 -9.03
N ILE A 64 2.63 2.90 -9.28
CA ILE A 64 1.37 3.59 -9.00
C ILE A 64 0.63 2.78 -7.94
N ILE A 65 0.55 3.31 -6.73
CA ILE A 65 -0.15 2.67 -5.62
C ILE A 65 -1.48 3.38 -5.41
N THR A 66 -2.59 2.64 -5.47
CA THR A 66 -3.91 3.25 -5.25
C THR A 66 -4.37 3.01 -3.82
N ILE A 67 -4.66 4.08 -3.08
CA ILE A 67 -5.29 4.04 -1.75
C ILE A 67 -6.79 4.25 -1.94
N LYS A 68 -7.58 3.21 -1.71
CA LYS A 68 -9.04 3.28 -1.74
C LYS A 68 -9.60 3.14 -0.33
N LYS A 69 -10.36 4.13 0.12
CA LYS A 69 -11.12 4.00 1.37
C LYS A 69 -12.26 2.98 1.16
N TRP A 70 -12.25 1.90 1.95
CA TRP A 70 -13.25 0.85 1.88
C TRP A 70 -14.42 1.11 2.85
N ASN A 71 -14.11 1.56 4.07
CA ASN A 71 -15.09 1.88 5.10
C ASN A 71 -14.60 3.05 5.97
N HIS A 72 -15.42 3.50 6.93
CA HIS A 72 -15.10 4.65 7.79
C HIS A 72 -13.72 4.55 8.46
N ASN A 73 -13.27 3.33 8.77
CA ASN A 73 -12.01 3.03 9.44
C ASN A 73 -11.02 2.17 8.64
N TYR A 74 -11.30 1.87 7.37
CA TYR A 74 -10.49 0.92 6.60
C TYR A 74 -10.08 1.48 5.23
N PHE A 75 -8.81 1.31 4.90
CA PHE A 75 -8.21 1.69 3.62
C PHE A 75 -7.58 0.47 2.96
N ILE A 76 -7.74 0.37 1.63
CA ILE A 76 -7.14 -0.66 0.80
C ILE A 76 -6.06 -0.03 -0.06
N TYR A 77 -4.84 -0.57 0.01
CA TYR A 77 -3.78 -0.30 -0.94
C TYR A 77 -3.85 -1.30 -2.07
N LYS A 78 -3.85 -0.82 -3.31
CA LYS A 78 -3.60 -1.64 -4.49
C LYS A 78 -2.19 -1.33 -4.97
N VAL A 79 -1.29 -2.29 -4.79
CA VAL A 79 0.13 -2.19 -5.15
C VAL A 79 0.39 -3.11 -6.33
N PRO A 80 0.96 -2.62 -7.43
CA PRO A 80 1.29 -3.48 -8.55
C PRO A 80 2.46 -4.40 -8.20
N ASN A 81 2.42 -5.66 -8.68
CA ASN A 81 3.38 -6.73 -8.33
C ASN A 81 4.85 -6.36 -8.58
N ILE A 82 5.09 -5.38 -9.45
CA ILE A 82 6.40 -4.89 -9.83
C ILE A 82 7.07 -3.99 -8.76
N THR A 83 6.33 -3.60 -7.72
CA THR A 83 6.71 -2.49 -6.84
C THR A 83 7.48 -2.97 -5.62
N VAL A 84 6.80 -3.34 -4.52
CA VAL A 84 7.40 -3.75 -3.25
C VAL A 84 6.35 -4.51 -2.44
N ASP A 85 6.79 -5.35 -1.50
CA ASP A 85 5.94 -5.91 -0.47
C ASP A 85 5.77 -4.94 0.71
N ILE A 86 4.54 -4.49 0.97
CA ILE A 86 4.24 -3.52 2.05
C ILE A 86 3.69 -4.21 3.31
N GLU A 87 3.84 -5.53 3.45
CA GLU A 87 3.43 -6.25 4.66
C GLU A 87 4.36 -5.88 5.84
N GLY A 88 3.75 -5.66 7.01
CA GLY A 88 4.41 -5.21 8.25
C GLY A 88 3.44 -5.23 9.42
#